data_AF-A0A954N840-F1
#
_entry.id   AF-A0A954N840-F1
#
_cell.length_a   1.000
_cell.length_b   1.000
_cell.length_c   1.000
_cell.angle_alpha   90.00
_cell.angle_beta   90.00
_cell.angle_gamma   90.00
#
_symmetry.space_group_name_H-M   'P 1'
#
loop_
_entity.id
_entity.type
_entity.pdbx_description
1 polymer ?
#
loop_
_entity_poly.entity_id
_entity_poly.type
_entity_poly.pdbx_seq_one_letter_code
_entity_poly.pdbx_strand_id
1 'polypeptide(L)'
;MNDPETRPRRRPQFSLLTLMLMTAIVALAITVVMLYREVGPLRRELKQLRDETGQLTIDDATKLHAIRVDTQDELEWKWRIWVPKGAHYRLRAEGGSIPEQGYPDSGGTIVISEPGEYVVRYLIRRDPRSGEWRGSLHLNSGSVGEDPQPWVDWSTRSISSSGVGTSTQSFDTDQTVELIRHRVSQQSQGGKLAEPVSGFAVWLQPE
;
A
#
# COMPACT_ATOMS: atom_id res chain seq x y z
N MET A 1 4.23 -66.15 -55.26
CA MET A 1 4.53 -66.52 -53.87
C MET A 1 5.21 -65.29 -53.27
N ASN A 2 4.46 -64.51 -52.48
CA ASN A 2 4.91 -63.20 -51.99
C ASN A 2 5.60 -63.40 -50.63
N ASP A 3 6.87 -63.01 -50.53
CA ASP A 3 7.61 -62.98 -49.27
C ASP A 3 7.14 -61.81 -48.38
N PRO A 4 6.96 -62.01 -47.06
CA PRO A 4 6.56 -60.93 -46.17
C PRO A 4 7.77 -60.07 -45.79
N GLU A 5 7.74 -58.77 -46.14
CA GLU A 5 8.70 -57.78 -45.65
C GLU A 5 8.61 -57.64 -44.13
N THR A 6 9.68 -58.01 -43.43
CA THR A 6 9.81 -57.86 -41.98
C THR A 6 10.22 -56.43 -41.64
N ARG A 7 9.29 -55.64 -41.07
CA ARG A 7 9.56 -54.27 -40.61
C ARG A 7 10.60 -54.26 -39.47
N PRO A 8 11.69 -53.48 -39.58
CA PRO A 8 12.71 -53.41 -38.55
C PRO A 8 12.18 -52.70 -37.29
N ARG A 9 12.16 -53.41 -36.16
CA ARG A 9 11.87 -52.84 -34.84
C ARG A 9 13.06 -52.00 -34.37
N ARG A 10 12.91 -50.67 -34.39
CA ARG A 10 13.88 -49.74 -33.79
C ARG A 10 13.89 -49.93 -32.27
N ARG A 11 14.96 -50.52 -31.73
CA ARG A 11 15.22 -50.51 -30.29
C ARG A 11 15.86 -49.16 -29.94
N PRO A 12 15.31 -48.39 -29.00
CA PRO A 12 15.95 -47.16 -28.57
C PRO A 12 17.29 -47.52 -27.91
N GLN A 13 18.39 -47.20 -28.58
CA GLN A 13 19.72 -47.33 -28.00
C GLN A 13 19.96 -46.11 -27.13
N PHE A 14 19.58 -46.23 -25.86
CA PHE A 14 19.89 -45.20 -24.87
C PHE A 14 21.40 -45.21 -24.63
N SER A 15 22.09 -44.18 -25.13
CA SER A 15 23.47 -43.94 -24.79
C SER A 15 23.58 -43.70 -23.28
N LEU A 16 24.58 -44.29 -22.65
CA LEU A 16 24.84 -44.18 -21.21
C LEU A 16 24.98 -42.72 -20.77
N LEU A 17 25.47 -41.86 -21.67
CA LEU A 17 25.55 -40.41 -21.51
C LEU A 17 24.17 -39.76 -21.41
N THR A 18 23.19 -40.19 -22.22
CA THR A 18 21.81 -39.68 -22.19
C THR A 18 21.15 -39.99 -20.84
N LEU A 19 21.42 -41.18 -20.29
CA LEU A 19 20.88 -41.59 -19.00
C LEU A 19 21.50 -40.79 -17.85
N MET A 20 22.81 -40.54 -17.90
CA MET A 20 23.51 -39.70 -16.93
C MET A 20 23.00 -38.25 -16.96
N LEU A 21 22.79 -37.70 -18.16
CA LEU A 21 22.30 -36.33 -18.35
C LEU A 21 20.86 -36.17 -17.88
N MET A 22 19.99 -37.15 -18.16
CA MET A 22 18.60 -37.13 -17.68
C MET A 22 18.54 -37.21 -16.14
N THR A 23 19.38 -38.05 -15.53
CA THR A 23 19.45 -38.16 -14.07
C THR A 23 19.91 -36.85 -13.43
N ALA A 24 20.91 -36.18 -14.02
CA ALA A 24 21.37 -34.88 -13.55
C ALA A 24 20.28 -33.80 -13.66
N ILE A 25 19.52 -33.76 -14.76
CA ILE A 25 18.40 -32.82 -14.94
C ILE A 25 17.31 -33.08 -13.89
N VAL A 26 16.95 -34.33 -13.64
CA VAL A 26 15.94 -34.69 -12.63
C VAL A 26 16.41 -34.30 -11.23
N ALA A 27 17.67 -34.57 -10.89
CA ALA A 27 18.25 -34.16 -9.61
C ALA A 27 18.22 -32.64 -9.43
N LEU A 28 18.57 -31.87 -10.48
CA LEU A 28 18.51 -30.41 -10.46
C LEU A 28 17.07 -29.89 -10.33
N ALA A 29 16.12 -30.51 -11.02
CA ALA A 29 14.71 -30.13 -10.94
C ALA A 29 14.15 -30.36 -9.52
N ILE A 30 14.50 -31.49 -8.89
CA ILE A 30 14.08 -31.80 -7.51
C ILE A 30 14.67 -30.77 -6.54
N THR A 31 15.96 -30.43 -6.64
CA THR A 31 16.57 -29.45 -5.73
C THR A 31 15.96 -28.06 -5.90
N VAL A 32 15.66 -27.63 -7.12
CA VAL A 32 14.96 -26.36 -7.38
C VAL A 32 13.57 -26.35 -6.76
N VAL A 33 12.81 -27.44 -6.91
CA VAL A 33 11.46 -27.55 -6.31
C VAL A 33 11.52 -27.55 -4.79
N MET A 34 12.45 -28.28 -4.17
CA MET A 34 12.62 -28.27 -2.72
C MET A 34 13.00 -26.88 -2.20
N LEU A 35 13.94 -26.21 -2.87
CA LEU A 35 14.34 -24.84 -2.53
C LEU A 35 13.16 -23.86 -2.64
N TYR A 36 12.34 -23.98 -3.69
CA TYR A 36 11.16 -23.12 -3.85
C TYR A 36 10.12 -23.33 -2.75
N ARG A 37 9.96 -24.58 -2.29
CA ARG A 37 9.03 -24.94 -1.21
C ARG A 37 9.49 -24.43 0.16
N GLU A 38 10.79 -24.39 0.43
CA GLU A 38 11.33 -23.87 1.68
C GLU A 38 11.42 -22.33 1.69
N VAL A 39 11.85 -21.72 0.59
CA VAL A 39 12.06 -20.26 0.54
C VAL A 39 10.74 -19.48 0.48
N GLY A 40 9.69 -20.06 -0.10
CA GLY A 40 8.37 -19.46 -0.20
C GLY A 40 7.72 -19.06 1.13
N PRO A 41 7.60 -19.97 2.13
CA PRO A 41 7.02 -19.64 3.44
C PRO A 41 7.89 -18.66 4.24
N LEU A 42 9.22 -18.80 4.24
CA LEU A 42 10.10 -17.85 4.95
C LEU A 42 9.97 -16.42 4.41
N ARG A 43 9.81 -16.23 3.10
CA ARG A 43 9.58 -14.91 2.50
C ARG A 43 8.23 -14.32 2.90
N ARG A 44 7.20 -15.16 3.03
CA ARG A 44 5.86 -14.72 3.48
C ARG A 44 5.87 -14.31 4.94
N GLU A 45 6.55 -15.07 5.78
CA GLU A 45 6.69 -14.76 7.20
C GLU A 45 7.51 -13.48 7.43
N LEU A 46 8.61 -13.29 6.70
CA LEU A 46 9.35 -12.02 6.71
C LEU A 46 8.51 -10.84 6.22
N LYS A 47 7.70 -11.02 5.18
CA LYS A 47 6.80 -9.97 4.70
C LYS A 47 5.75 -9.63 5.74
N GLN A 48 5.15 -10.64 6.37
CA GLN A 48 4.15 -10.46 7.42
C GLN A 48 4.74 -9.73 8.63
N LEU A 49 5.92 -10.14 9.14
CA LEU A 49 6.59 -9.48 10.26
C LEU A 49 6.99 -8.03 9.93
N ARG A 50 7.34 -7.76 8.67
CA ARG A 50 7.61 -6.40 8.19
C ARG A 50 6.34 -5.56 8.17
N ASP A 51 5.25 -6.09 7.64
CA ASP A 51 3.96 -5.40 7.64
C ASP A 51 3.49 -5.12 9.09
N GLU A 52 3.65 -6.08 10.02
CA GLU A 52 3.35 -5.91 11.45
C GLU A 52 4.20 -4.83 12.14
N THR A 53 5.42 -4.60 11.66
CA THR A 53 6.32 -3.55 12.19
C THR A 53 6.24 -2.25 11.39
N GLY A 54 5.34 -2.16 10.40
CA GLY A 54 5.23 -1.02 9.49
C GLY A 54 6.50 -0.79 8.67
N GLN A 55 7.30 -1.83 8.42
CA GLN A 55 8.43 -1.79 7.50
C GLN A 55 7.93 -1.92 6.07
N LEU A 56 8.34 -0.97 5.24
CA LEU A 56 7.96 -0.94 3.85
C LEU A 56 8.70 -2.03 3.05
N THR A 57 7.96 -2.87 2.33
CA THR A 57 8.55 -3.89 1.44
C THR A 57 8.53 -3.39 0.00
N ILE A 58 9.69 -2.98 -0.52
CA ILE A 58 9.83 -2.50 -1.90
C ILE A 58 10.12 -3.69 -2.81
N ASP A 59 9.07 -4.27 -3.39
CA ASP A 59 9.21 -5.36 -4.36
C ASP A 59 9.63 -4.84 -5.76
N ASP A 60 9.21 -3.61 -6.10
CA ASP A 60 9.49 -2.96 -7.39
C ASP A 60 9.89 -1.50 -7.20
N ALA A 61 11.18 -1.19 -7.38
CA ALA A 61 11.72 0.16 -7.24
C ALA A 61 11.39 1.10 -8.42
N THR A 62 10.34 0.82 -9.19
CA THR A 62 9.78 1.75 -10.17
C THR A 62 8.39 2.25 -9.81
N LYS A 63 7.77 1.66 -8.77
CA LYS A 63 6.39 1.94 -8.33
C LYS A 63 6.36 2.67 -7.01
N LEU A 64 5.38 3.54 -6.79
CA LEU A 64 5.15 4.08 -5.46
C LEU A 64 4.74 2.94 -4.51
N HIS A 65 5.31 2.89 -3.31
CA HIS A 65 4.86 1.97 -2.27
C HIS A 65 4.35 2.77 -1.08
N ALA A 66 3.29 2.30 -0.44
CA ALA A 66 2.77 2.91 0.78
C ALA A 66 2.29 1.85 1.77
N ILE A 67 2.47 2.13 3.06
CA ILE A 67 1.96 1.32 4.17
C ILE A 67 1.49 2.26 5.28
N ARG A 68 0.33 1.96 5.86
CA ARG A 68 -0.12 2.60 7.10
C ARG A 68 0.61 1.98 8.28
N VAL A 69 1.15 2.83 9.14
CA VAL A 69 1.85 2.44 10.36
C VAL A 69 0.92 2.71 11.55
N ASP A 70 0.72 1.71 12.40
CA ASP A 70 -0.09 1.87 13.59
C ASP A 70 0.56 2.84 14.58
N THR A 71 -0.30 3.62 15.24
CA THR A 71 0.04 4.67 16.19
C THR A 71 -0.69 4.41 17.50
N GLN A 72 -0.11 4.86 18.62
CA GLN A 72 -0.77 4.73 19.93
C GLN A 72 -1.81 5.83 20.19
N ASP A 73 -1.72 6.94 19.45
CA ASP A 73 -2.64 8.08 19.56
C ASP A 73 -3.78 7.92 18.54
N GLU A 74 -5.02 7.90 19.04
CA GLU A 74 -6.24 7.73 18.22
C GLU A 74 -6.46 8.86 17.21
N LEU A 75 -5.85 10.03 17.45
CA LEU A 75 -5.93 11.22 16.60
C LEU A 75 -4.64 11.47 15.80
N GLU A 76 -3.79 10.44 15.72
CA GLU A 76 -2.61 10.42 14.87
C GLU A 76 -2.71 9.29 13.84
N TRP A 77 -2.43 9.63 12.58
CA TRP A 77 -2.26 8.66 11.52
C TRP A 77 -0.88 8.81 10.92
N LYS A 78 -0.27 7.68 10.59
CA LYS A 78 1.09 7.63 10.07
C LYS A 78 1.16 6.70 8.87
N TRP A 79 1.87 7.13 7.84
CA TRP A 79 2.20 6.32 6.68
C TRP A 79 3.68 6.38 6.41
N ARG A 80 4.21 5.27 5.92
CA ARG A 80 5.51 5.22 5.25
C ARG A 80 5.25 5.06 3.77
N ILE A 81 5.86 5.93 2.98
CA ILE A 81 5.76 5.91 1.53
C ILE A 81 7.15 5.86 0.93
N TRP A 82 7.28 5.21 -0.21
CA TRP A 82 8.49 5.24 -1.02
C TRP A 82 8.17 5.82 -2.39
N VAL A 83 8.95 6.82 -2.77
CA VAL A 83 8.80 7.53 -4.04
C VAL A 83 9.92 7.08 -4.99
N PRO A 84 9.58 6.60 -6.20
CA PRO A 84 10.55 6.21 -7.21
C PRO A 84 11.34 7.38 -7.79
N LYS A 85 12.51 7.04 -8.36
CA LYS A 85 13.34 7.99 -9.10
C LYS A 85 12.57 8.57 -10.29
N GLY A 86 12.60 9.89 -10.41
CA GLY A 86 11.96 10.62 -11.52
C GLY A 86 10.45 10.81 -11.35
N ALA A 87 9.85 10.34 -10.26
CA ALA A 87 8.46 10.63 -9.93
C ALA A 87 8.38 11.82 -8.97
N HIS A 88 7.40 12.69 -9.20
CA HIS A 88 7.13 13.87 -8.38
C HIS A 88 5.67 13.81 -7.93
N TYR A 89 5.44 14.08 -6.66
CA TYR A 89 4.10 14.04 -6.08
C TYR A 89 3.81 15.28 -5.26
N ARG A 90 2.54 15.70 -5.31
CA ARG A 90 1.95 16.64 -4.37
C ARG A 90 1.21 15.85 -3.31
N LEU A 91 1.72 15.86 -2.09
CA LEU A 91 1.02 15.35 -0.91
C LEU A 91 0.01 16.40 -0.47
N ARG A 92 -1.27 16.04 -0.51
CA ARG A 92 -2.38 16.92 -0.18
C ARG A 92 -3.13 16.40 1.04
N ALA A 93 -3.61 17.33 1.85
CA ALA A 93 -4.52 17.03 2.94
C ALA A 93 -5.59 18.10 3.03
N GLU A 94 -6.82 17.68 3.30
CA GLU A 94 -7.94 18.57 3.52
C GLU A 94 -8.85 18.03 4.61
N GLY A 95 -9.20 18.91 5.54
CA GLY A 95 -10.22 18.70 6.55
C GLY A 95 -11.55 19.39 6.23
N GLY A 96 -12.63 18.90 6.83
CA GLY A 96 -13.96 19.50 6.70
C GLY A 96 -14.91 18.59 5.94
N SER A 97 -15.48 19.07 4.82
CA SER A 97 -16.51 18.36 4.06
C SER A 97 -15.89 17.38 3.07
N ILE A 98 -15.84 16.11 3.44
CA ILE A 98 -15.17 15.08 2.63
C ILE A 98 -16.18 14.33 1.75
N PRO A 99 -16.06 14.43 0.40
CA PRO A 99 -16.98 13.75 -0.50
C PRO A 99 -16.79 12.24 -0.45
N GLU A 100 -17.81 11.48 -0.86
CA GLU A 100 -17.67 10.02 -0.99
C GLU A 100 -16.66 9.62 -2.05
N GLN A 101 -16.64 10.36 -3.16
CA GLN A 101 -15.77 10.12 -4.31
C GLN A 101 -15.09 11.42 -4.75
N GLY A 102 -13.92 11.28 -5.37
CA GLY A 102 -13.11 12.41 -5.78
C GLY A 102 -12.32 13.05 -4.64
N TYR A 103 -11.56 14.09 -4.97
CA TYR A 103 -10.69 14.78 -4.03
C TYR A 103 -11.11 16.25 -4.00
N PRO A 104 -11.16 16.85 -2.82
CA PRO A 104 -11.48 18.26 -2.73
C PRO A 104 -10.33 19.12 -3.30
N ASP A 105 -10.70 20.25 -3.91
CA ASP A 105 -9.77 21.11 -4.67
C ASP A 105 -8.96 22.05 -3.76
N SER A 106 -9.33 22.15 -2.48
CA SER A 106 -8.68 22.96 -1.46
C SER A 106 -7.63 22.14 -0.67
N GLY A 107 -7.12 22.69 0.43
CA GLY A 107 -6.25 21.96 1.34
C GLY A 107 -4.76 22.29 1.25
N GLY A 108 -4.05 21.85 2.29
CA GLY A 108 -2.60 22.00 2.37
C GLY A 108 -1.90 21.11 1.36
N THR A 109 -0.83 21.62 0.74
CA THR A 109 -0.02 20.87 -0.24
C THR A 109 1.46 20.91 0.14
N ILE A 110 2.11 19.75 0.13
CA ILE A 110 3.56 19.60 0.25
C ILE A 110 4.06 18.90 -1.02
N VAL A 111 5.10 19.46 -1.65
CA VAL A 111 5.72 18.84 -2.84
C VAL A 111 6.80 17.85 -2.40
N ILE A 112 6.77 16.66 -2.98
CA ILE A 112 7.77 15.61 -2.83
C ILE A 112 8.46 15.43 -4.20
N SER A 113 9.64 16.01 -4.33
CA SER A 113 10.39 15.99 -5.59
C SER A 113 11.52 14.97 -5.63
N GLU A 114 12.02 14.56 -4.46
CA GLU A 114 13.16 13.65 -4.38
C GLU A 114 12.69 12.19 -4.22
N PRO A 115 13.44 11.21 -4.75
CA PRO A 115 13.17 9.80 -4.51
C PRO A 115 13.61 9.37 -3.12
N GLY A 116 12.88 8.44 -2.52
CA GLY A 116 13.25 7.88 -1.22
C GLY A 116 12.06 7.51 -0.35
N GLU A 117 12.37 7.12 0.89
CA GLU A 117 11.37 6.83 1.91
C GLU A 117 10.97 8.13 2.64
N TYR A 118 9.67 8.34 2.77
CA TYR A 118 9.07 9.43 3.52
C TYR A 118 8.13 8.91 4.58
N VAL A 119 8.10 9.62 5.70
CA VAL A 119 7.13 9.40 6.77
C VAL A 119 6.12 10.54 6.71
N VAL A 120 4.88 10.20 6.40
CA VAL A 120 3.75 11.13 6.41
C VAL A 120 3.00 10.95 7.73
N ARG A 121 2.66 12.06 8.40
CA ARG A 121 1.83 12.03 9.60
C ARG A 121 0.69 13.02 9.45
N TYR A 122 -0.51 12.61 9.83
CA TYR A 122 -1.63 13.51 10.02
C TYR A 122 -2.00 13.51 11.50
N LEU A 123 -2.04 14.69 12.12
CA LEU A 123 -2.33 14.84 13.54
C LEU A 123 -3.49 15.78 13.74
N ILE A 124 -4.42 15.41 14.61
CA ILE A 124 -5.47 16.30 15.09
C ILE A 124 -5.14 16.69 16.53
N ARG A 125 -4.98 17.99 16.77
CA ARG A 125 -4.67 18.53 18.09
C ARG A 125 -5.61 19.67 18.45
N ARG A 126 -5.87 19.81 19.73
CA ARG A 126 -6.62 20.95 20.25
C ARG A 126 -5.70 22.16 20.32
N ASP A 127 -6.03 23.22 19.59
CA ASP A 127 -5.30 24.48 19.63
C ASP A 127 -5.51 25.13 21.02
N PRO A 128 -4.43 25.41 21.78
CA PRO A 128 -4.53 26.00 23.11
C PRO A 128 -5.10 27.43 23.11
N ARG A 129 -5.08 28.15 21.98
CA ARG A 129 -5.58 29.53 21.90
C ARG A 129 -7.07 29.60 21.60
N SER A 130 -7.51 28.87 20.57
CA SER A 130 -8.92 28.85 20.15
C SER A 130 -9.75 27.79 20.88
N GLY A 131 -9.12 26.73 21.39
CA GLY A 131 -9.80 25.56 21.93
C GLY A 131 -10.40 24.64 20.87
N GLU A 132 -10.18 24.93 19.58
CA GLU A 132 -10.67 24.15 18.45
C GLU A 132 -9.75 22.96 18.16
N TRP A 133 -10.32 21.83 17.76
CA TRP A 133 -9.56 20.74 17.17
C TRP A 133 -9.13 21.10 15.75
N ARG A 134 -7.85 20.95 15.44
CA ARG A 134 -7.27 21.26 14.12
C ARG A 134 -6.42 20.10 13.63
N GLY A 135 -6.64 19.74 12.37
CA GLY A 135 -5.87 18.74 11.65
C GLY A 135 -4.69 19.37 10.94
N SER A 136 -3.53 18.73 11.03
CA SER A 136 -2.30 19.17 10.36
C SER A 136 -1.57 17.98 9.74
N LEU A 137 -1.08 18.19 8.52
CA LEU A 137 -0.26 17.24 7.77
C LEU A 137 1.21 17.56 7.97
N HIS A 138 2.00 16.55 8.30
CA HIS A 138 3.43 16.65 8.55
C HIS A 138 4.18 15.68 7.64
N LEU A 139 5.21 16.21 7.00
CA LEU A 139 6.25 15.47 6.29
C LEU A 139 7.59 15.83 6.93
N ASN A 140 8.61 14.98 6.76
CA ASN A 140 9.95 15.27 7.28
C ASN A 140 10.50 16.66 6.88
N SER A 141 10.06 17.20 5.74
CA SER A 141 10.49 18.51 5.23
C SER A 141 9.63 19.70 5.70
N GLY A 142 8.46 19.48 6.31
CA GLY A 142 7.57 20.57 6.71
C GLY A 142 6.15 20.12 7.05
N SER A 143 5.31 21.06 7.47
CA SER A 143 3.91 20.80 7.81
C SER A 143 2.98 21.79 7.10
N VAL A 144 1.78 21.33 6.75
CA VAL A 144 0.72 22.15 6.15
C VAL A 144 -0.65 21.76 6.71
N GLY A 145 -1.62 22.66 6.55
CA GLY A 145 -2.99 22.43 7.00
C GLY A 145 -3.17 22.73 8.49
N GLU A 146 -4.26 23.41 8.80
CA GLU A 146 -4.77 23.66 10.15
C GLU A 146 -6.31 23.64 10.12
N ASP A 147 -6.86 22.66 9.40
CA ASP A 147 -8.29 22.63 9.11
C ASP A 147 -9.08 22.23 10.38
N PRO A 148 -10.15 22.95 10.74
CA PRO A 148 -10.98 22.61 11.88
C PRO A 148 -11.57 21.19 11.80
N GLN A 149 -11.55 20.46 12.91
CA GLN A 149 -12.05 19.08 13.06
C GLN A 149 -13.12 19.01 14.16
N PRO A 150 -14.26 19.69 14.02
CA PRO A 150 -15.28 19.79 15.08
C PRO A 150 -15.91 18.43 15.43
N TRP A 151 -15.82 17.45 14.54
CA TRP A 151 -16.36 16.11 14.75
C TRP A 151 -15.66 15.31 15.86
N VAL A 152 -14.47 15.74 16.29
CA VAL A 152 -13.73 15.09 17.37
C VAL A 152 -14.53 15.13 18.68
N ASP A 153 -15.26 16.23 18.93
CA ASP A 153 -16.09 16.42 20.14
C ASP A 153 -17.49 15.79 20.04
N TRP A 154 -17.84 15.17 18.92
CA TRP A 154 -19.15 14.53 18.78
C TRP A 154 -19.25 13.28 19.65
N SER A 155 -20.25 13.27 20.53
CA SER A 155 -20.51 12.17 21.47
C SER A 155 -20.98 10.88 20.79
N THR A 156 -21.59 10.97 19.60
CA THR A 156 -22.07 9.81 18.84
C THR A 156 -21.78 10.01 17.37
N ARG A 157 -20.93 9.15 16.83
CA ARG A 157 -20.42 9.26 15.46
C ARG A 157 -20.36 7.92 14.76
N SER A 158 -20.65 7.94 13.47
CA SER A 158 -20.38 6.83 12.56
C SER A 158 -19.18 7.19 11.70
N ILE A 159 -18.18 6.31 11.67
CA ILE A 159 -16.92 6.51 10.96
C ILE A 159 -16.83 5.54 9.80
N SER A 160 -16.46 6.03 8.63
CA SER A 160 -16.00 5.21 7.51
C SER A 160 -14.62 5.66 7.09
N SER A 161 -13.68 4.72 6.98
CA SER A 161 -12.31 4.99 6.55
C SER A 161 -11.90 4.10 5.38
N SER A 162 -11.32 4.69 4.33
CA SER A 162 -10.68 3.99 3.20
C SER A 162 -9.27 4.53 2.96
N GLY A 163 -8.50 3.87 2.09
CA GLY A 163 -7.14 4.26 1.70
C GLY A 163 -6.12 3.14 1.90
N VAL A 164 -4.86 3.53 2.09
CA VAL A 164 -3.74 2.60 2.31
C VAL A 164 -3.91 1.86 3.65
N GLY A 165 -3.84 0.54 3.59
CA GLY A 165 -3.95 -0.36 4.76
C GLY A 165 -2.61 -0.61 5.47
N THR A 166 -2.62 -1.53 6.42
CA THR A 166 -1.45 -1.92 7.24
C THR A 166 -0.48 -2.87 6.52
N SER A 167 -0.80 -3.33 5.32
CA SER A 167 0.11 -4.08 4.46
C SER A 167 0.68 -3.18 3.37
N THR A 168 1.93 -3.41 2.95
CA THR A 168 2.52 -2.65 1.85
C THR A 168 1.72 -2.80 0.55
N GLN A 169 1.30 -1.68 -0.03
CA GLN A 169 0.61 -1.60 -1.32
C GLN A 169 1.49 -0.85 -2.32
N SER A 170 1.46 -1.30 -3.59
CA SER A 170 2.22 -0.71 -4.69
C SER A 170 1.29 -0.08 -5.73
N PHE A 171 1.73 1.05 -6.27
CA PHE A 171 0.98 1.91 -7.17
C PHE A 171 1.88 2.36 -8.32
N ASP A 172 1.34 2.35 -9.53
CA ASP A 172 1.94 2.99 -10.71
C ASP A 172 2.12 4.50 -10.49
N THR A 173 3.12 5.09 -11.15
CA THR A 173 3.59 6.44 -10.81
C THR A 173 2.69 7.59 -11.27
N ASP A 174 1.71 7.28 -12.11
CA ASP A 174 0.78 8.21 -12.75
C ASP A 174 -0.60 8.24 -12.07
N GLN A 175 -0.79 7.48 -10.99
CA GLN A 175 -2.07 7.42 -10.29
C GLN A 175 -2.07 8.26 -9.01
N THR A 176 -3.22 8.89 -8.74
CA THR A 176 -3.48 9.50 -7.43
C THR A 176 -3.69 8.42 -6.39
N VAL A 177 -2.92 8.46 -5.31
CA VAL A 177 -2.96 7.45 -4.24
C VAL A 177 -3.62 8.04 -2.99
N GLU A 178 -4.77 7.49 -2.62
CA GLU A 178 -5.46 7.84 -1.37
C GLU A 178 -4.77 7.16 -0.18
N LEU A 179 -4.07 7.95 0.65
CA LEU A 179 -3.48 7.43 1.89
C LEU A 179 -4.57 7.17 2.92
N ILE A 180 -5.52 8.09 3.05
CA ILE A 180 -6.72 7.92 3.85
C ILE A 180 -7.84 8.84 3.40
N ARG A 181 -9.07 8.34 3.49
CA ARG A 181 -10.29 9.13 3.52
C ARG A 181 -11.05 8.76 4.78
N HIS A 182 -11.08 9.66 5.73
CA HIS A 182 -11.75 9.49 7.02
C HIS A 182 -13.02 10.35 7.02
N ARG A 183 -14.18 9.71 6.94
CA ARG A 183 -15.49 10.38 6.95
C ARG A 183 -16.21 10.05 8.24
N VAL A 184 -16.76 11.07 8.88
CA VAL A 184 -17.40 11.04 10.19
C VAL A 184 -18.75 11.76 10.09
N SER A 185 -19.84 11.05 10.35
CA SER A 185 -21.16 11.67 10.50
C SER A 185 -21.62 11.61 11.94
N GLN A 186 -22.40 12.61 12.34
CA GLN A 186 -23.17 12.52 13.58
C GLN A 186 -24.34 11.56 13.33
N GLN A 187 -24.53 10.58 14.21
CA GLN A 187 -25.57 9.57 14.05
C GLN A 187 -26.96 10.21 14.18
N SER A 188 -27.50 10.68 13.07
CA SER A 188 -28.90 11.06 12.92
C SER A 188 -29.71 9.78 12.72
N GLN A 189 -30.83 9.63 13.44
CA GLN A 189 -31.70 8.44 13.38
C GLN A 189 -32.10 8.13 11.92
N GLY A 190 -31.52 7.09 11.32
CA GLY A 190 -31.95 6.57 10.01
C GLY A 190 -30.86 6.33 8.96
N GLY A 191 -29.89 5.46 9.25
CA GLY A 191 -29.22 4.57 8.28
C GLY A 191 -28.37 5.13 7.13
N LYS A 192 -28.50 6.39 6.70
CA LYS A 192 -27.69 7.00 5.64
C LYS A 192 -26.90 8.20 6.17
N LEU A 193 -25.61 8.22 5.87
CA LEU A 193 -24.73 9.37 6.11
C LEU A 193 -25.26 10.54 5.27
N ALA A 194 -25.68 11.64 5.90
CA ALA A 194 -26.06 12.85 5.19
C ALA A 194 -24.80 13.54 4.65
N GLU A 195 -24.78 13.88 3.36
CA GLU A 195 -23.68 14.62 2.74
C GLU A 195 -23.89 16.13 2.87
N PRO A 196 -22.81 16.94 3.02
CA PRO A 196 -21.42 16.53 3.20
C PRO A 196 -21.11 15.98 4.60
N VAL A 197 -20.15 15.07 4.67
CA VAL A 197 -19.76 14.39 5.91
C VAL A 197 -18.46 15.02 6.42
N SER A 198 -18.39 15.32 7.72
CA SER A 198 -17.18 15.90 8.32
C SER A 198 -16.04 14.89 8.33
N GLY A 199 -14.79 15.33 8.27
CA GLY A 199 -13.65 14.42 8.31
C GLY A 199 -12.39 15.02 7.72
N PHE A 200 -11.50 14.16 7.24
CA PHE A 200 -10.33 14.57 6.49
C PHE A 200 -9.95 13.54 5.43
N ALA A 201 -9.24 13.99 4.40
CA ALA A 201 -8.61 13.13 3.41
C ALA A 201 -7.14 13.51 3.24
N VAL A 202 -6.29 12.51 3.02
CA VAL A 202 -4.87 12.68 2.67
C VAL A 202 -4.57 11.82 1.46
N TRP A 203 -3.97 12.42 0.43
CA TRP A 203 -3.67 11.73 -0.81
C TRP A 203 -2.40 12.27 -1.47
N LEU A 204 -1.78 11.43 -2.31
CA LEU A 204 -0.66 11.78 -3.17
C LEU A 204 -1.19 11.96 -4.58
N GLN A 205 -0.92 13.12 -5.19
CA GLN A 205 -1.27 13.41 -6.57
C GLN A 205 0.01 13.51 -7.40
N PRO A 206 0.14 12.78 -8.53
CA PRO A 206 1.29 12.94 -9.41
C PRO A 206 1.33 14.36 -9.99
N GLU A 207 2.53 14.90 -10.14
CA GLU A 207 2.77 16.24 -10.72
C GLU A 207 2.83 16.24 -12.25
#